data_AF-A0A518VBH6-F1
#
_entry.id   AF-A0A518VBH6-F1
#
_cell.length_a   1.000
_cell.length_b   1.000
_cell.length_c   1.000
_cell.angle_alpha   90.00
_cell.angle_beta   90.00
_cell.angle_gamma   90.00
#
_symmetry.space_group_name_H-M   'P 1'
#
loop_
_entity.id
_entity.type
_entity.pdbx_description
1 polymer ?
#
loop_
_entity_poly.entity_id
_entity_poly.type
_entity_poly.pdbx_seq_one_letter_code
_entity_poly.pdbx_strand_id
1 'polypeptide(L)'
;MIIFSIIATIIAIILNFNETLMGSQATLVNFIVTAIYLSVWIWLMILGAKSKAKRLNIYFGVFWSITLLTSISTIFANIITKVDFTATIPLVIIFLTPLYGIRFFNLTFLTCSVIYAILSTVFALIGFASVKRNN
;
A
#
# COMPACT_ATOMS: atom_id res chain seq x y z
N MET A 1 -5.69 -15.13 -8.60
CA MET A 1 -5.77 -13.65 -8.44
C MET A 1 -5.35 -13.21 -7.05
N ILE A 2 -5.96 -13.72 -5.96
CA ILE A 2 -5.54 -13.40 -4.57
C ILE A 2 -4.10 -13.87 -4.27
N ILE A 3 -3.74 -15.10 -4.64
CA ILE A 3 -2.36 -15.60 -4.44
C ILE A 3 -1.34 -14.72 -5.16
N PHE A 4 -1.69 -14.22 -6.35
CA PHE A 4 -0.82 -13.36 -7.14
C PHE A 4 -0.59 -11.99 -6.47
N SER A 5 -1.63 -11.36 -5.89
CA SER A 5 -1.43 -10.13 -5.10
C SER A 5 -0.56 -10.38 -3.89
N ILE A 6 -0.73 -11.52 -3.20
CA ILE A 6 0.11 -11.85 -2.03
C ILE A 6 1.58 -11.98 -2.44
N ILE A 7 1.87 -12.71 -3.53
CA ILE A 7 3.23 -12.86 -4.04
C ILE A 7 3.81 -11.49 -4.45
N ALA A 8 3.05 -10.67 -5.16
CA ALA A 8 3.47 -9.32 -5.54
C ALA A 8 3.78 -8.45 -4.32
N THR A 9 2.96 -8.53 -3.26
CA THR A 9 3.22 -7.84 -1.99
C THR A 9 4.50 -8.34 -1.33
N ILE A 10 4.71 -9.66 -1.23
CA ILE A 10 5.93 -10.23 -0.62
C ILE A 10 7.18 -9.79 -1.38
N ILE A 11 7.17 -9.84 -2.71
CA ILE A 11 8.31 -9.40 -3.54
C ILE A 11 8.56 -7.90 -3.32
N ALA A 12 7.51 -7.08 -3.32
CA ALA A 12 7.64 -5.64 -3.09
C ALA A 12 8.17 -5.33 -1.68
N ILE A 13 7.78 -6.09 -0.65
CA ILE A 13 8.35 -5.99 0.69
C ILE A 13 9.85 -6.28 0.62
N ILE A 14 10.25 -7.46 0.12
CA ILE A 14 11.66 -7.88 0.10
C ILE A 14 12.54 -6.83 -0.59
N LEU A 15 12.09 -6.30 -1.72
CA LEU A 15 12.87 -5.34 -2.51
C LEU A 15 12.89 -3.91 -1.94
N ASN A 16 11.96 -3.54 -1.06
CA ASN A 16 11.92 -2.23 -0.40
C ASN A 16 12.34 -2.26 1.08
N PHE A 17 12.52 -3.47 1.65
CA PHE A 17 12.65 -3.64 3.10
C PHE A 17 13.89 -2.94 3.66
N ASN A 18 15.03 -3.07 2.99
CA ASN A 18 16.30 -2.55 3.49
C ASN A 18 16.26 -1.03 3.64
N GLU A 19 15.85 -0.31 2.60
CA GLU A 19 15.80 1.15 2.66
C GLU A 19 14.71 1.63 3.62
N THR A 20 13.58 0.90 3.69
CA THR A 20 12.50 1.19 4.66
C THR A 20 13.00 1.07 6.10
N LEU A 21 13.76 0.01 6.41
CA LEU A 21 14.35 -0.23 7.73
C LEU A 21 15.37 0.85 8.10
N MET A 22 16.20 1.28 7.14
CA MET A 22 17.20 2.33 7.34
C MET A 22 16.59 3.73 7.42
N GLY A 23 15.33 3.90 7.00
CA GLY A 23 14.67 5.21 6.92
C GLY A 23 15.32 6.16 5.90
N SER A 24 16.22 5.67 5.05
CA SER A 24 17.00 6.45 4.07
C SER A 24 16.14 7.01 2.94
N GLN A 25 16.68 7.82 2.05
CA GLN A 25 15.96 8.17 0.83
C GLN A 25 15.74 6.91 -0.03
N ALA A 26 14.58 6.80 -0.68
CA ALA A 26 14.32 5.71 -1.61
C ALA A 26 15.13 5.88 -2.90
N THR A 27 15.62 4.77 -3.43
CA THR A 27 16.36 4.73 -4.71
C THR A 27 15.42 4.61 -5.90
N LEU A 28 15.97 4.74 -7.11
CA LEU A 28 15.22 4.49 -8.35
C LEU A 28 14.64 3.07 -8.41
N VAL A 29 15.35 2.08 -7.85
CA VAL A 29 14.86 0.69 -7.78
C VAL A 29 13.60 0.61 -6.93
N ASN A 30 13.59 1.25 -5.75
CA ASN A 30 12.42 1.26 -4.89
C ASN A 30 11.22 1.93 -5.57
N PHE A 31 11.46 3.04 -6.28
CA PHE A 31 10.43 3.72 -7.07
C PHE A 31 9.82 2.80 -8.14
N ILE A 32 10.66 2.10 -8.91
CA ILE A 32 10.21 1.14 -9.93
C ILE A 32 9.40 0.00 -9.28
N VAL A 33 9.86 -0.54 -8.16
CA VAL A 33 9.16 -1.60 -7.42
C VAL A 33 7.77 -1.13 -6.99
N THR A 34 7.66 0.07 -6.41
CA THR A 34 6.36 0.64 -6.02
C THR A 34 5.46 0.90 -7.23
N ALA A 35 6.00 1.38 -8.35
CA ALA A 35 5.25 1.59 -9.57
C ALA A 35 4.68 0.27 -10.15
N ILE A 36 5.50 -0.78 -10.19
CA ILE A 36 5.08 -2.12 -10.62
C ILE A 36 4.03 -2.68 -9.66
N TYR A 37 4.25 -2.56 -8.35
CA TYR A 37 3.32 -3.00 -7.32
C TYR A 37 1.94 -2.35 -7.49
N LEU A 38 1.88 -1.02 -7.63
CA LEU A 38 0.65 -0.29 -7.88
C LEU A 38 -0.02 -0.70 -9.20
N SER A 39 0.77 -0.92 -10.26
CA SER A 39 0.26 -1.37 -11.56
C SER A 39 -0.39 -2.76 -11.46
N VAL A 40 0.21 -3.68 -10.71
CA VAL A 40 -0.36 -5.02 -10.44
C VAL A 40 -1.70 -4.88 -9.72
N TRP A 41 -1.80 -4.03 -8.71
CA TRP A 41 -3.05 -3.81 -7.99
C TRP A 41 -4.15 -3.22 -8.88
N ILE A 42 -3.82 -2.21 -9.69
CA ILE A 42 -4.76 -1.62 -10.65
C ILE A 42 -5.27 -2.70 -11.62
N TRP A 43 -4.36 -3.50 -12.19
CA TRP A 43 -4.72 -4.57 -13.12
C TRP A 43 -5.63 -5.62 -12.47
N LEU A 44 -5.29 -6.05 -11.25
CA LEU A 44 -6.10 -6.99 -10.48
C LEU A 44 -7.50 -6.45 -10.18
N MET A 45 -7.63 -5.16 -9.85
CA MET A 45 -8.94 -4.53 -9.64
C MET A 45 -9.78 -4.48 -10.90
N ILE A 46 -9.18 -4.14 -12.05
CA ILE A 46 -9.87 -4.16 -13.35
C ILE A 46 -10.38 -5.56 -13.66
N LEU A 47 -9.57 -6.60 -13.42
CA LEU A 47 -9.98 -7.99 -13.61
C LEU A 47 -11.09 -8.41 -12.65
N GLY A 48 -11.00 -8.02 -11.37
CA GLY A 48 -12.04 -8.31 -10.38
C GLY A 48 -13.37 -7.64 -10.69
N ALA A 49 -13.34 -6.42 -11.23
CA ALA A 49 -14.53 -5.73 -11.71
C ALA A 49 -15.12 -6.41 -12.95
N LYS A 50 -14.30 -6.74 -13.96
CA LYS A 50 -14.76 -7.38 -15.21
C LYS A 50 -15.32 -8.79 -14.99
N SER A 51 -14.67 -9.58 -14.14
CA SER A 51 -15.09 -10.96 -13.83
C SER A 51 -16.28 -11.03 -12.87
N LYS A 52 -16.76 -9.90 -12.36
CA LYS A 52 -17.77 -9.81 -11.29
C LYS A 52 -17.45 -10.66 -10.05
N ALA A 53 -16.17 -10.94 -9.81
CA ALA A 53 -15.72 -11.82 -8.73
C ALA A 53 -15.86 -11.12 -7.37
N LYS A 54 -17.05 -11.18 -6.76
CA LYS A 54 -17.38 -10.50 -5.50
C LYS A 54 -16.36 -10.74 -4.38
N ARG A 55 -15.94 -12.00 -4.17
CA ARG A 55 -14.93 -12.35 -3.16
C ARG A 55 -13.59 -11.64 -3.37
N LEU A 56 -13.19 -11.49 -4.63
CA LEU A 56 -11.94 -10.81 -5.00
C LEU A 56 -12.03 -9.31 -4.72
N ASN A 57 -13.14 -8.67 -5.10
CA ASN A 57 -13.35 -7.24 -4.87
C ASN A 57 -13.48 -6.90 -3.37
N ILE A 58 -14.10 -7.78 -2.56
CA ILE A 58 -14.11 -7.65 -1.09
C ILE A 58 -12.68 -7.75 -0.54
N TYR A 59 -11.91 -8.76 -0.97
CA TYR A 59 -10.52 -8.93 -0.53
C TYR A 59 -9.69 -7.65 -0.83
N PHE A 60 -9.85 -7.06 -2.01
CA PHE A 60 -9.19 -5.81 -2.36
C PHE A 60 -9.63 -4.64 -1.47
N GLY A 61 -10.93 -4.46 -1.27
CA GLY A 61 -11.46 -3.42 -0.38
C GLY A 61 -10.90 -3.55 1.04
N VAL A 62 -10.91 -4.77 1.60
CA VAL A 62 -10.39 -5.05 2.94
C VAL A 62 -8.88 -4.81 3.02
N PHE A 63 -8.09 -5.29 2.06
CA PHE A 63 -6.64 -5.10 2.04
C PHE A 63 -6.27 -3.61 2.06
N TRP A 64 -6.91 -2.81 1.21
CA TRP A 64 -6.63 -1.38 1.14
C TRP A 64 -7.21 -0.60 2.32
N SER A 65 -8.31 -1.05 2.93
CA SER A 65 -8.78 -0.50 4.21
C SER A 65 -7.78 -0.73 5.35
N ILE A 66 -7.14 -1.91 5.43
CA ILE A 66 -6.11 -2.17 6.44
C ILE A 66 -4.86 -1.30 6.17
N THR A 67 -4.50 -1.14 4.90
CA THR A 67 -3.41 -0.24 4.50
C THR A 67 -3.70 1.22 4.87
N LEU A 68 -4.95 1.66 4.69
CA LEU A 68 -5.43 2.97 5.11
C LEU A 68 -5.32 3.16 6.64
N LEU A 69 -5.83 2.20 7.41
CA LEU A 69 -5.75 2.23 8.87
C LEU A 69 -4.29 2.31 9.34
N THR A 70 -3.42 1.50 8.75
CA THR A 70 -1.98 1.53 9.04
C THR A 70 -1.38 2.90 8.74
N SER A 71 -1.70 3.48 7.58
CA SER A 71 -1.23 4.82 7.19
C SER A 71 -1.70 5.90 8.17
N ILE A 72 -2.96 5.88 8.58
CA ILE A 72 -3.53 6.82 9.55
C ILE A 72 -2.85 6.67 10.92
N SER A 73 -2.65 5.43 11.39
CA SER A 73 -1.94 5.16 12.63
C SER A 73 -0.51 5.69 12.59
N THR A 74 0.19 5.55 11.47
CA THR A 74 1.53 6.11 11.27
C THR A 74 1.53 7.63 11.31
N ILE A 75 0.57 8.30 10.65
CA ILE A 75 0.41 9.76 10.71
C ILE A 75 0.20 10.23 12.15
N PHE A 76 -0.75 9.60 12.86
CA PHE A 76 -1.08 9.93 14.24
C PHE A 76 0.11 9.75 15.17
N ALA A 77 0.83 8.63 15.03
CA ALA A 77 2.03 8.36 15.82
C ALA A 77 3.13 9.39 15.56
N ASN A 78 3.38 9.74 14.30
CA ASN A 78 4.40 10.73 13.93
C ASN A 78 4.09 12.13 14.52
N ILE A 79 2.82 12.56 14.47
CA ILE A 79 2.39 13.86 14.99
C ILE A 79 2.52 13.94 16.52
N ILE A 80 2.08 12.90 17.24
CA ILE A 80 1.97 12.95 18.71
C ILE A 80 3.28 12.63 19.38
N THR A 81 3.96 11.59 18.92
CA THR A 81 5.16 11.07 19.60
C THR A 81 6.44 11.69 19.06
N LYS A 82 6.40 12.32 17.88
CA LYS A 82 7.58 12.75 17.11
C LYS A 82 8.57 11.62 16.82
N VAL A 83 8.14 10.36 16.95
CA VAL A 83 8.93 9.18 16.63
C VAL A 83 8.62 8.76 15.19
N ASP A 84 9.67 8.61 14.38
CA ASP A 84 9.57 7.99 13.06
C ASP A 84 9.41 6.47 13.23
N PHE A 85 8.17 5.98 13.12
CA PHE A 85 7.80 4.57 13.22
C PHE A 85 8.08 3.78 11.93
N THR A 86 9.17 4.09 11.23
CA THR A 86 9.43 3.67 9.85
C THR A 86 9.51 2.16 9.66
N ALA A 87 9.79 1.36 10.70
CA ALA A 87 9.91 -0.10 10.56
C ALA A 87 9.56 -0.95 11.80
N THR A 88 9.24 -0.37 12.96
CA THR A 88 9.11 -1.12 14.23
C THR A 88 7.74 -1.81 14.40
N ILE A 89 6.79 -1.58 13.49
CA ILE A 89 5.44 -2.14 13.56
C ILE A 89 5.26 -3.13 12.41
N PRO A 90 4.94 -4.41 12.68
CA PRO A 90 4.72 -5.42 11.64
C PRO A 90 3.72 -5.00 10.55
N LEU A 91 2.71 -4.20 10.91
CA LEU A 91 1.75 -3.64 9.95
C LEU A 91 2.40 -2.66 8.96
N VAL A 92 3.31 -1.80 9.41
CA VAL A 92 4.05 -0.90 8.52
C VAL A 92 4.88 -1.70 7.54
N ILE A 93 5.54 -2.76 8.02
CA ILE A 93 6.32 -3.66 7.17
C ILE A 93 5.45 -4.26 6.07
N ILE A 94 4.29 -4.80 6.42
CA ILE A 94 3.44 -5.53 5.47
C ILE A 94 2.73 -4.58 4.50
N PHE A 95 2.19 -3.47 5.00
CA PHE A 95 1.25 -2.64 4.25
C PHE A 95 1.86 -1.36 3.66
N LEU A 96 2.94 -0.82 4.24
CA LEU A 96 3.52 0.45 3.78
C LEU A 96 4.87 0.28 3.06
N THR A 97 5.69 -0.73 3.41
CA THR A 97 6.96 -1.03 2.71
C THR A 97 6.81 -1.18 1.19
N PRO A 98 5.76 -1.85 0.65
CA PRO A 98 5.57 -1.91 -0.80
C PRO A 98 5.44 -0.54 -1.49
N LEU A 99 5.01 0.48 -0.74
CA LEU A 99 4.80 1.85 -1.22
C LEU A 99 6.01 2.77 -1.00
N TYR A 100 7.09 2.24 -0.43
CA TYR A 100 8.26 3.02 0.00
C TYR A 100 8.90 3.86 -1.11
N GLY A 101 8.83 3.40 -2.36
CA GLY A 101 9.37 4.09 -3.52
C GLY A 101 8.82 5.51 -3.72
N ILE A 102 7.69 5.88 -3.12
CA ILE A 102 7.17 7.26 -3.15
C ILE A 102 8.14 8.25 -2.48
N ARG A 103 8.99 7.80 -1.55
CA ARG A 103 10.05 8.64 -0.94
C ARG A 103 11.16 9.03 -1.91
N PHE A 104 11.16 8.53 -3.15
CA PHE A 104 12.15 8.88 -4.16
C PHE A 104 12.17 10.39 -4.44
N PHE A 105 11.02 11.05 -4.35
CA PHE A 105 10.84 12.49 -4.52
C PHE A 105 11.30 13.35 -3.32
N ASN A 106 12.17 12.82 -2.47
CA ASN A 106 12.70 13.48 -1.27
C ASN A 106 11.60 14.02 -0.33
N LEU A 107 10.50 13.28 -0.23
CA LEU A 107 9.38 13.61 0.64
C LEU A 107 9.62 13.12 2.08
N THR A 108 9.10 13.86 3.05
CA THR A 108 9.15 13.44 4.45
C THR A 108 8.30 12.18 4.66
N PHE A 109 8.63 11.39 5.69
CA PHE A 109 7.87 10.19 6.01
C PHE A 109 6.39 10.49 6.33
N LEU A 110 6.13 11.62 7.00
CA LEU A 110 4.77 12.13 7.23
C LEU A 110 4.03 12.40 5.92
N THR A 111 4.66 13.13 4.99
CA THR A 111 4.07 13.42 3.68
C THR A 111 3.76 12.13 2.90
N CYS A 112 4.67 11.17 2.91
CA CYS A 112 4.44 9.87 2.28
C CYS A 112 3.28 9.10 2.93
N SER A 113 3.18 9.11 4.26
CA SER A 113 2.08 8.45 4.97
C SER A 113 0.71 9.04 4.60
N VAL A 114 0.64 10.36 4.39
CA VAL A 114 -0.57 11.03 3.86
C VAL A 114 -0.88 10.55 2.44
N ILE A 115 0.12 10.45 1.57
CA ILE A 115 -0.06 9.93 0.20
C ILE A 115 -0.56 8.47 0.23
N TYR A 116 0.00 7.63 1.10
CA TYR A 116 -0.42 6.24 1.27
C TYR A 116 -1.88 6.15 1.72
N ALA A 117 -2.32 7.02 2.64
CA ALA A 117 -3.71 7.09 3.08
C ALA A 117 -4.65 7.50 1.93
N ILE A 118 -4.27 8.49 1.11
CA ILE A 118 -5.06 8.91 -0.06
C ILE A 118 -5.20 7.76 -1.06
N LEU A 119 -4.07 7.14 -1.46
CA LEU A 119 -4.07 6.01 -2.39
C LEU A 119 -4.93 4.86 -1.86
N SER A 120 -4.74 4.49 -0.60
CA SER A 120 -5.48 3.40 0.03
C SER A 120 -6.98 3.66 0.09
N THR A 121 -7.38 4.91 0.32
CA THR A 121 -8.79 5.32 0.28
C THR A 121 -9.37 5.12 -1.11
N VAL A 122 -8.69 5.59 -2.16
CA VAL A 122 -9.14 5.43 -3.55
C VAL A 122 -9.30 3.95 -3.90
N PHE A 123 -8.31 3.13 -3.60
CA PHE A 123 -8.35 1.69 -3.88
C PHE A 123 -9.44 0.96 -3.09
N ALA A 124 -9.63 1.29 -1.80
CA ALA A 124 -10.69 0.71 -0.99
C ALA A 124 -12.08 1.05 -1.55
N LEU A 125 -12.30 2.32 -1.92
CA LEU A 125 -13.56 2.78 -2.53
C LEU A 125 -13.86 2.05 -3.84
N ILE A 126 -12.87 1.91 -4.72
CA ILE A 126 -13.02 1.16 -5.98
C ILE A 126 -13.38 -0.30 -5.70
N GLY A 127 -12.71 -0.94 -4.74
CA GLY A 127 -12.99 -2.32 -4.33
C GLY A 127 -14.44 -2.51 -3.88
N PHE A 128 -14.92 -1.69 -2.94
CA PHE A 128 -16.29 -1.79 -2.43
C PHE A 128 -17.36 -1.34 -3.43
N ALA A 129 -17.10 -0.30 -4.22
CA ALA A 129 -18.00 0.12 -5.30
C ALA A 129 -18.20 -0.99 -6.34
N SER A 130 -17.13 -1.72 -6.67
CA SER A 130 -17.18 -2.87 -7.58
C SER A 130 -17.99 -4.04 -7.00
N VAL A 131 -18.01 -4.21 -5.67
CA VAL A 131 -18.90 -5.20 -5.03
C VAL A 131 -20.36 -4.79 -5.17
N LYS A 132 -20.69 -3.52 -4.89
CA LYS A 132 -22.07 -3.01 -4.98
C LYS A 132 -22.64 -3.15 -6.39
N ARG A 133 -21.84 -2.94 -7.43
CA ARG A 133 -22.26 -3.09 -8.85
C ARG A 133 -22.57 -4.54 -9.24
N ASN A 134 -22.03 -5.51 -8.52
CA ASN A 134 -22.17 -6.94 -8.83
C ASN A 134 -23.31 -7.62 -8.04
N ASN A 135 -23.97 -6.90 -7.13
CA ASN A 135 -25.21 -7.32 -6.48
C ASN A 135 -26.40 -6.85 -7.32
#